data_AF-A0A661SUR0-F1
#
_entry.id   AF-A0A661SUR0-F1
#
_cell.length_a   1.000
_cell.length_b   1.000
_cell.length_c   1.000
_cell.angle_alpha   90.00
_cell.angle_beta   90.00
_cell.angle_gamma   90.00
#
_symmetry.space_group_name_H-M   'P 1'
#
loop_
_entity.id
_entity.type
_entity.pdbx_description
1 polymer ?
#
loop_
_entity_poly.entity_id
_entity_poly.type
_entity_poly.pdbx_seq_one_letter_code
_entity_poly.pdbx_strand_id
1 'polypeptide(L)'
;MLDFILGKDIAVYVRRHRRLVVCALALTVVSTLFVVIPAYLIKPFVDEGMKSASETVSWKIPWIAFDHGSVFSWHLTHRVLVENISPTRLLVILVMVTFVSVLIKSIALYLSGLAAAAFSNRAVRSLRVDLFRKFVTLPLSFFDSRKSGELVARATADLAVMQG
;
A
#
# COMPACT_ATOMS: atom_id res chain seq x y z
N MET A 1 15.39 -8.23 -12.24
CA MET A 1 15.10 -7.04 -11.41
C MET A 1 15.29 -7.33 -9.91
N LEU A 2 14.58 -8.29 -9.31
CA LEU A 2 14.75 -8.64 -7.88
C LEU A 2 16.18 -9.04 -7.50
N ASP A 3 16.87 -9.81 -8.35
CA ASP A 3 18.25 -10.25 -8.09
C ASP A 3 19.29 -9.11 -8.18
N PHE A 4 18.93 -8.00 -8.84
CA PHE A 4 19.76 -6.78 -8.94
C PHE A 4 19.57 -5.88 -7.72
N ILE A 5 18.36 -5.82 -7.16
CA ILE A 5 18.03 -4.96 -6.01
C ILE A 5 18.38 -5.64 -4.67
N LEU A 6 18.13 -6.94 -4.52
CA LEU A 6 18.32 -7.66 -3.25
C LEU A 6 19.62 -8.50 -3.17
N GLY A 7 20.33 -8.67 -4.28
CA GLY A 7 21.43 -9.63 -4.38
C GLY A 7 20.91 -11.08 -4.48
N LYS A 8 21.71 -11.95 -5.12
CA LYS A 8 21.31 -13.34 -5.45
C LYS A 8 20.96 -14.18 -4.21
N ASP A 9 21.63 -13.95 -3.10
CA ASP A 9 21.48 -14.77 -1.88
C ASP A 9 20.19 -14.49 -1.12
N ILE A 10 19.75 -13.22 -1.06
CA ILE A 10 18.53 -12.81 -0.36
C ILE A 10 17.31 -12.99 -1.26
N ALA A 11 17.47 -12.79 -2.57
CA ALA A 11 16.38 -12.90 -3.53
C ALA A 11 15.71 -14.27 -3.55
N VAL A 12 16.42 -15.36 -3.23
CA VAL A 12 15.85 -16.71 -3.12
C VAL A 12 14.79 -16.80 -2.02
N TYR A 13 15.05 -16.21 -0.85
CA TYR A 13 14.12 -16.24 0.29
C TYR A 13 12.88 -15.37 0.06
N VAL A 14 13.06 -14.24 -0.62
CA VAL A 14 11.96 -13.36 -1.02
C VAL A 14 11.10 -14.02 -2.11
N ARG A 15 11.73 -14.66 -3.10
CA ARG A 15 11.04 -15.35 -4.20
C ARG A 15 10.17 -16.50 -3.70
N ARG A 16 10.59 -17.20 -2.63
CA ARG A 16 9.80 -18.26 -1.95
C ARG A 16 8.47 -17.74 -1.41
N HIS A 17 8.39 -16.47 -1.00
CA HIS A 17 7.18 -15.85 -0.43
C HIS A 17 6.61 -14.72 -1.29
N ARG A 18 6.91 -14.70 -2.60
CA ARG A 18 6.53 -13.62 -3.54
C ARG A 18 5.04 -13.27 -3.55
N ARG A 19 4.16 -14.24 -3.27
CA ARG A 19 2.70 -14.03 -3.23
C ARG A 19 2.30 -13.01 -2.16
N LEU A 20 2.94 -13.04 -0.99
CA LEU A 20 2.65 -12.11 0.11
C LEU A 20 3.16 -10.70 -0.21
N VAL A 21 4.34 -10.59 -0.79
CA VAL A 21 4.91 -9.30 -1.23
C VAL A 21 4.03 -8.65 -2.30
N VAL A 22 3.66 -9.42 -3.33
CA VAL A 22 2.80 -8.91 -4.41
C VAL A 22 1.42 -8.52 -3.86
N CYS A 23 0.86 -9.29 -2.93
CA CYS A 23 -0.41 -8.95 -2.27
C CYS A 23 -0.30 -7.65 -1.48
N ALA A 24 0.72 -7.48 -0.64
CA ALA A 24 0.95 -6.26 0.13
C ALA A 24 1.13 -5.04 -0.79
N LEU A 25 1.93 -5.18 -1.86
CA LEU A 25 2.13 -4.11 -2.84
C LEU A 25 0.83 -3.75 -3.56
N ALA A 26 0.07 -4.75 -4.02
CA ALA A 26 -1.21 -4.51 -4.69
C ALA A 26 -2.21 -3.80 -3.75
N LEU A 27 -2.32 -4.25 -2.50
CA LEU A 27 -3.18 -3.62 -1.49
C LEU A 27 -2.74 -2.19 -1.15
N THR A 28 -1.44 -1.94 -1.13
CA THR A 28 -0.90 -0.59 -0.92
C THR A 28 -1.27 0.33 -2.08
N VAL A 29 -1.11 -0.13 -3.33
CA VAL A 29 -1.53 0.61 -4.52
C VAL A 29 -3.02 0.92 -4.46
N VAL A 30 -3.86 -0.08 -4.17
CA VAL A 30 -5.31 0.12 -3.98
C VAL A 30 -5.56 1.18 -2.91
N SER A 31 -4.97 1.05 -1.73
CA SER A 31 -5.13 2.03 -0.65
C SER A 31 -4.75 3.45 -1.08
N THR A 32 -3.62 3.62 -1.78
CA THR A 32 -3.17 4.94 -2.27
C THR A 32 -4.12 5.59 -3.25
N LEU A 33 -4.80 4.81 -4.11
CA LEU A 33 -5.82 5.34 -5.02
C LEU A 33 -7.00 5.95 -4.26
N PHE A 34 -7.43 5.34 -3.15
CA PHE A 34 -8.52 5.85 -2.31
C PHE A 34 -8.13 7.07 -1.45
N VAL A 35 -6.84 7.40 -1.34
CA VAL A 35 -6.40 8.67 -0.69
C VAL A 35 -6.82 9.88 -1.51
N VAL A 36 -6.85 9.72 -2.84
CA VAL A 36 -7.09 10.80 -3.78
C VAL A 36 -8.55 11.27 -3.71
N ILE A 37 -9.50 10.35 -3.54
CA ILE A 37 -10.94 10.65 -3.57
C ILE A 37 -11.34 11.73 -2.54
N PRO A 38 -11.06 11.59 -1.22
CA PRO A 38 -11.37 12.64 -0.25
C PRO A 38 -10.73 13.99 -0.57
N ALA A 39 -9.47 14.00 -1.05
CA ALA A 39 -8.77 15.24 -1.36
C ALA A 39 -9.45 16.02 -2.49
N TYR A 40 -9.90 15.33 -3.54
CA TYR A 40 -10.64 15.95 -4.65
C TYR A 40 -12.06 16.39 -4.25
N LEU A 41 -12.65 15.75 -3.24
CA LEU A 41 -13.99 16.05 -2.75
C LEU A 41 -14.05 17.27 -1.82
N ILE A 42 -12.91 17.76 -1.30
CA ILE A 42 -12.88 18.97 -0.45
C ILE A 42 -13.40 20.19 -1.20
N LYS A 43 -12.97 20.41 -2.45
CA LYS A 43 -13.39 21.58 -3.24
C LYS A 43 -14.92 21.66 -3.39
N PRO A 44 -15.61 20.63 -3.94
CA PRO A 44 -17.06 20.69 -4.05
C PRO A 44 -17.75 20.70 -2.69
N PHE A 45 -17.18 20.09 -1.65
CA PHE A 45 -17.75 20.16 -0.30
C PHE A 45 -17.76 21.59 0.25
N VAL A 46 -16.66 22.33 0.10
CA VAL A 46 -16.54 23.73 0.56
C VAL A 46 -17.39 24.66 -0.30
N ASP A 47 -17.28 24.57 -1.62
CA ASP A 47 -18.00 25.44 -2.56
C ASP A 47 -19.53 25.27 -2.42
N GLU A 48 -20.00 24.06 -2.12
CA GLU A 48 -21.41 23.75 -1.95
C GLU A 48 -21.91 24.00 -0.53
N GLY A 49 -21.10 23.69 0.48
CA GLY A 49 -21.43 23.91 1.88
C GLY A 49 -21.47 25.39 2.27
N MET A 50 -20.79 26.25 1.51
CA MET A 50 -20.77 27.70 1.73
C MET A 50 -21.90 28.46 1.02
N LYS A 51 -22.67 27.82 0.12
CA LYS A 51 -23.81 28.47 -0.54
C LYS A 51 -25.03 28.53 0.38
N SER A 52 -25.57 29.72 0.58
CA SER A 52 -26.84 29.93 1.29
C SER A 52 -28.00 29.23 0.56
N ALA A 53 -28.97 28.73 1.33
CA ALA A 53 -30.04 27.79 0.93
C ALA A 53 -31.00 28.22 -0.21
N SER A 54 -30.76 29.34 -0.90
CA SER A 54 -31.68 29.94 -1.88
C SER A 54 -31.26 29.82 -3.35
N GLU A 55 -30.06 29.30 -3.66
CA GLU A 55 -29.63 29.11 -5.05
C GLU A 55 -29.65 27.61 -5.40
N THR A 56 -30.37 27.23 -6.45
CA THR A 56 -30.36 25.85 -6.97
C THR A 56 -29.00 25.55 -7.55
N VAL A 57 -28.30 24.56 -6.98
CA VAL A 57 -26.91 24.34 -7.31
C VAL A 57 -26.71 23.17 -8.25
N SER A 58 -25.95 23.40 -9.33
CA SER A 58 -25.52 22.38 -10.28
C SER A 58 -24.13 21.89 -9.90
N TRP A 59 -24.01 20.64 -9.45
CA TRP A 59 -22.73 20.02 -9.16
C TRP A 59 -22.03 19.58 -10.44
N LYS A 60 -20.82 20.11 -10.65
CA LYS A 60 -19.96 19.81 -11.78
C LYS A 60 -18.72 19.10 -11.26
N ILE A 61 -18.65 17.78 -11.37
CA ILE A 61 -17.40 17.06 -11.09
C ILE A 61 -16.41 17.43 -12.21
N PRO A 62 -15.22 17.98 -11.90
CA PRO A 62 -14.18 18.11 -12.90
C PRO A 62 -13.72 16.70 -13.31
N TRP A 63 -14.08 16.28 -14.52
CA TRP A 63 -13.70 15.00 -15.10
C TRP A 63 -12.62 15.23 -16.16
N ILE A 64 -11.61 14.36 -16.20
CA ILE A 64 -10.53 14.40 -17.19
C ILE A 64 -11.07 13.76 -18.46
N ALA A 65 -11.37 14.56 -19.47
CA ALA A 65 -11.71 14.08 -20.80
C ALA A 65 -10.42 14.03 -21.64
N PHE A 66 -10.15 12.87 -22.23
CA PHE A 66 -9.05 12.67 -23.16
C PHE A 66 -9.62 12.75 -24.58
N ASP A 67 -9.12 13.66 -25.39
CA ASP A 67 -9.53 13.76 -26.79
C ASP A 67 -8.76 12.75 -27.64
N HIS A 68 -9.43 12.07 -28.58
CA HIS A 68 -8.88 10.98 -29.39
C HIS A 68 -7.95 11.44 -30.54
N GLY A 69 -7.28 12.59 -30.39
CA GLY A 69 -6.46 13.20 -31.44
C GLY A 69 -5.21 13.96 -31.01
N SER A 70 -4.99 14.19 -29.71
CA SER A 70 -3.82 14.91 -29.21
C SER A 70 -3.41 14.38 -27.83
N VAL A 71 -2.15 13.95 -27.70
CA VAL A 71 -1.61 13.34 -26.47
C VAL A 71 -1.46 14.36 -25.33
N PHE A 72 -1.68 15.66 -25.60
CA PHE A 72 -1.25 16.74 -24.72
C PHE A 72 -2.31 17.83 -24.40
N SER A 73 -3.50 17.78 -24.99
CA SER A 73 -4.58 18.74 -24.70
C SER A 73 -5.62 18.16 -23.74
N TRP A 74 -5.38 18.32 -22.45
CA TRP A 74 -6.29 17.90 -21.38
C TRP A 74 -7.26 19.04 -21.08
N HIS A 75 -8.56 18.85 -21.35
CA HIS A 75 -9.59 19.82 -21.01
C HIS A 75 -10.45 19.31 -19.85
N LEU A 76 -10.58 20.12 -18.80
CA LEU A 76 -11.50 19.84 -17.69
C LEU A 76 -12.94 19.97 -18.21
N THR A 77 -13.61 18.84 -18.37
CA THR A 77 -15.04 18.81 -18.73
C THR A 77 -15.87 18.62 -17.47
N HIS A 78 -16.93 19.41 -17.33
CA HIS A 78 -17.85 19.38 -16.21
C HIS A 78 -19.00 18.40 -16.49
N ARG A 79 -18.87 17.13 -16.11
CA ARG A 79 -20.00 16.19 -16.21
C ARG A 79 -20.90 16.36 -14.97
N VAL A 80 -22.13 16.77 -15.22
CA VAL A 80 -23.19 16.92 -14.22
C VAL A 80 -23.71 15.52 -13.92
N LEU A 81 -23.37 14.94 -12.76
CA LEU A 81 -23.86 13.61 -12.38
C LEU A 81 -25.25 13.66 -11.71
N VAL A 82 -25.68 14.85 -11.28
CA VAL A 82 -26.88 15.02 -10.46
C VAL A 82 -27.51 16.38 -10.79
N GLU A 83 -28.69 16.36 -11.41
CA GLU A 83 -29.54 17.55 -11.60
C GLU A 83 -30.70 17.52 -10.58
N ASN A 84 -31.11 18.69 -10.09
CA ASN A 84 -32.28 18.90 -9.22
C ASN A 84 -32.25 18.20 -7.84
N ILE A 85 -31.16 18.31 -7.09
CA ILE A 85 -31.10 17.81 -5.71
C ILE A 85 -30.83 18.95 -4.72
N SER A 86 -31.50 18.93 -3.56
CA SER A 86 -31.30 19.91 -2.49
C SER A 86 -29.82 19.94 -2.04
N PRO A 87 -29.24 21.12 -1.75
CA PRO A 87 -27.83 21.22 -1.31
C PRO A 87 -27.50 20.30 -0.12
N THR A 88 -28.46 20.12 0.79
CA THR A 88 -28.38 19.21 1.93
C THR A 88 -28.19 17.74 1.54
N ARG A 89 -28.91 17.25 0.52
CA ARG A 89 -28.83 15.85 0.09
C ARG A 89 -27.53 15.60 -0.67
N LEU A 90 -27.05 16.59 -1.44
CA LEU A 90 -25.74 16.49 -2.07
C LEU A 90 -24.62 16.38 -1.04
N LEU A 91 -24.61 17.23 -0.01
CA LEU A 91 -23.61 17.17 1.06
C LEU A 91 -23.60 15.80 1.75
N VAL A 92 -24.77 15.20 2.00
CA VAL A 92 -24.88 13.85 2.59
C VAL A 92 -24.24 12.80 1.67
N ILE A 93 -24.48 12.85 0.36
CA ILE A 93 -23.86 11.92 -0.61
C ILE A 93 -22.34 12.08 -0.60
N LEU A 94 -21.86 13.32 -0.60
CA LEU A 94 -20.43 13.65 -0.62
C LEU A 94 -19.70 13.13 0.63
N VAL A 95 -20.33 13.29 1.80
CA VAL A 95 -19.84 12.73 3.07
C VAL A 95 -19.88 11.20 3.04
N MET A 96 -20.96 10.60 2.53
CA MET A 96 -21.10 9.15 2.44
C MET A 96 -20.04 8.52 1.54
N VAL A 97 -19.79 9.08 0.36
CA VAL A 97 -18.73 8.64 -0.57
C VAL A 97 -17.35 8.79 0.09
N THR A 98 -17.09 9.92 0.75
CA THR A 98 -15.82 10.16 1.45
C THR A 98 -15.62 9.14 2.56
N PHE A 99 -16.65 8.86 3.36
CA PHE A 99 -16.62 7.89 4.45
C PHE A 99 -16.31 6.48 3.93
N VAL A 100 -17.04 6.02 2.90
CA VAL A 100 -16.82 4.70 2.29
C VAL A 100 -15.41 4.60 1.70
N SER A 101 -14.92 5.65 1.02
CA SER A 101 -13.57 5.70 0.47
C SER A 101 -12.50 5.57 1.56
N VAL A 102 -12.62 6.30 2.66
CA VAL A 102 -11.67 6.24 3.78
C VAL A 102 -11.72 4.88 4.48
N LEU A 103 -12.92 4.28 4.57
CA LEU A 103 -13.07 2.94 5.12
C LEU A 103 -12.33 1.90 4.27
N ILE A 104 -12.55 1.90 2.95
CA ILE A 104 -11.86 0.98 2.02
C ILE A 104 -10.34 1.20 2.06
N LYS A 105 -9.89 2.46 2.04
CA LYS A 105 -8.47 2.82 2.19
C LYS A 105 -7.87 2.18 3.45
N SER A 106 -8.56 2.31 4.57
CA SER A 106 -8.07 1.88 5.88
C SER A 106 -7.99 0.35 5.97
N ILE A 107 -9.02 -0.34 5.46
CA ILE A 107 -9.04 -1.80 5.37
C ILE A 107 -7.90 -2.29 4.47
N ALA A 108 -7.76 -1.72 3.27
CA ALA A 108 -6.69 -2.10 2.33
C ALA A 108 -5.29 -1.88 2.93
N LEU A 109 -5.09 -0.77 3.62
CA LEU A 109 -3.82 -0.47 4.29
C LEU A 109 -3.52 -1.47 5.41
N TYR A 110 -4.53 -1.80 6.22
CA TYR A 110 -4.39 -2.78 7.29
C TYR A 110 -4.05 -4.18 6.75
N LEU A 111 -4.76 -4.64 5.71
CA LEU A 111 -4.47 -5.92 5.07
C LEU A 111 -3.08 -5.93 4.42
N SER A 112 -2.65 -4.81 3.83
CA SER A 112 -1.29 -4.67 3.30
C SER A 112 -0.24 -4.84 4.41
N GLY A 113 -0.43 -4.16 5.55
CA GLY A 113 0.45 -4.28 6.71
C GLY A 113 0.51 -5.70 7.25
N LEU A 114 -0.62 -6.39 7.35
CA LEU A 114 -0.68 -7.81 7.74
C LEU A 114 0.09 -8.71 6.76
N ALA A 115 -0.08 -8.51 5.46
CA ALA A 115 0.61 -9.29 4.44
C ALA A 115 2.13 -9.05 4.47
N ALA A 116 2.55 -7.79 4.66
CA ALA A 116 3.96 -7.42 4.80
C ALA A 116 4.60 -8.01 6.06
N ALA A 117 3.92 -7.94 7.21
CA ALA A 117 4.38 -8.53 8.46
C ALA A 117 4.46 -10.07 8.37
N ALA A 118 3.46 -10.70 7.74
CA ALA A 118 3.48 -12.14 7.50
C ALA A 118 4.64 -12.56 6.58
N PHE A 119 4.95 -11.76 5.57
CA PHE A 119 6.11 -11.97 4.71
C PHE A 119 7.42 -11.89 5.50
N SER A 120 7.65 -10.80 6.24
CA SER A 120 8.87 -10.58 7.03
C SER A 120 9.14 -11.75 7.98
N ASN A 121 8.11 -12.16 8.74
CA ASN A 121 8.21 -13.27 9.67
C ASN A 121 8.52 -14.62 8.99
N ARG A 122 7.87 -14.92 7.85
CA ARG A 122 8.10 -16.18 7.13
C ARG A 122 9.47 -16.22 6.45
N ALA A 123 9.94 -15.08 5.93
CA ALA A 123 11.25 -14.95 5.32
C ALA A 123 12.35 -15.20 6.37
N VAL A 124 12.28 -14.51 7.51
CA VAL A 124 13.26 -14.69 8.59
C VAL A 124 13.20 -16.07 9.23
N ARG A 125 12.00 -16.65 9.40
CA ARG A 125 11.87 -18.04 9.85
C ARG A 125 12.59 -19.00 8.91
N SER A 126 12.47 -18.81 7.59
CA SER A 126 13.14 -19.66 6.61
C SER A 126 14.67 -19.51 6.69
N LEU A 127 15.17 -18.27 6.81
CA LEU A 127 16.59 -17.98 6.99
C LEU A 127 17.15 -18.64 8.26
N ARG A 128 16.45 -18.53 9.39
CA ARG A 128 16.86 -19.16 10.66
C ARG A 128 16.96 -20.68 10.55
N VAL A 129 16.00 -21.32 9.87
CA VAL A 129 16.00 -22.77 9.66
C VAL A 129 17.18 -23.20 8.77
N ASP A 130 17.41 -22.49 7.67
CA ASP A 130 18.49 -22.84 6.74
C ASP A 130 19.88 -22.61 7.37
N LEU A 131 20.07 -21.55 8.16
CA LEU A 131 21.29 -21.31 8.94
C LEU A 131 21.52 -22.38 10.03
N PHE A 132 20.48 -22.71 10.80
CA PHE A 132 20.59 -23.73 11.84
C PHE A 132 20.98 -25.10 11.24
N ARG A 133 20.35 -25.48 10.13
CA ARG A 133 20.69 -26.71 9.41
C ARG A 133 22.15 -26.70 8.95
N LYS A 134 22.66 -25.56 8.49
CA LYS A 134 24.08 -25.44 8.12
C LYS A 134 25.00 -25.58 9.32
N PHE A 135 24.69 -24.96 10.45
CA PHE A 135 25.49 -25.06 11.67
C PHE A 135 25.62 -26.48 12.18
N VAL A 136 24.54 -27.27 12.19
CA VAL A 136 24.58 -28.66 12.66
C VAL A 136 25.38 -29.59 11.74
N THR A 137 25.59 -29.22 10.47
CA THR A 137 26.35 -30.03 9.49
C THR A 137 27.83 -29.66 9.40
N LEU A 138 28.28 -28.62 10.09
CA LEU A 138 29.67 -28.18 10.04
C LEU A 138 30.57 -29.03 10.95
N PRO A 139 31.82 -29.32 10.54
CA PRO A 139 32.75 -30.10 11.35
C PRO A 139 33.18 -29.33 12.59
N LEU A 140 33.56 -30.05 13.65
CA LEU A 140 34.05 -29.48 14.92
C LEU A 140 35.21 -28.49 14.73
N SER A 141 36.09 -28.72 13.76
CA SER A 141 37.20 -27.81 13.44
C SER A 141 36.76 -26.41 13.03
N PHE A 142 35.54 -26.25 12.49
CA PHE A 142 34.98 -24.93 12.20
C PHE A 142 34.70 -24.15 13.48
N PHE A 143 34.21 -24.84 14.51
CA PHE A 143 33.86 -24.24 15.81
C PHE A 143 35.08 -23.97 16.70
N ASP A 144 36.20 -24.63 16.47
CA ASP A 144 37.47 -24.28 17.15
C ASP A 144 38.00 -22.91 16.71
N SER A 145 37.75 -22.53 15.45
CA SER A 145 38.23 -21.27 14.87
C SER A 145 37.30 -20.06 15.11
N ARG A 146 36.05 -20.30 15.53
CA ARG A 146 35.01 -19.26 15.65
C ARG A 146 34.26 -19.41 16.97
N LYS A 147 34.04 -18.31 17.68
CA LYS A 147 33.26 -18.31 18.93
C LYS A 147 31.80 -18.70 18.63
N SER A 148 31.33 -19.83 19.15
CA SER A 148 29.94 -20.29 18.96
C SER A 148 28.89 -19.23 19.36
N GLY A 149 29.18 -18.44 20.41
CA GLY A 149 28.31 -17.33 20.82
C GLY A 149 28.17 -16.22 19.76
N GLU A 150 29.22 -15.94 18.98
CA GLU A 150 29.18 -14.98 17.88
C GLU A 150 28.31 -15.49 16.73
N LEU A 151 28.40 -16.80 16.40
CA LEU A 151 27.58 -17.42 15.37
C LEU A 151 26.08 -17.38 15.72
N VAL A 152 25.74 -17.66 16.99
CA VAL A 152 24.37 -17.59 17.50
C VAL A 152 23.86 -16.14 17.52
N ALA A 153 24.69 -15.18 17.94
CA ALA A 153 24.34 -13.76 17.92
C ALA A 153 24.02 -13.29 16.49
N ARG A 154 24.85 -13.64 15.50
CA ARG A 154 24.57 -13.31 14.09
C ARG A 154 23.30 -13.97 13.55
N ALA A 155 23.04 -15.23 13.92
CA ALA A 155 21.84 -15.92 13.46
C ALA A 155 20.54 -15.45 14.16
N THR A 156 20.63 -14.73 15.28
CA THR A 156 19.47 -14.27 16.03
C THR A 156 19.32 -12.75 15.99
N ALA A 157 20.33 -12.00 16.45
CA ALA A 157 20.33 -10.54 16.53
C ALA A 157 20.39 -9.90 15.14
N ASP A 158 21.35 -10.25 14.29
CA ASP A 158 21.48 -9.62 12.96
C ASP A 158 20.26 -9.92 12.08
N LEU A 159 19.72 -11.14 12.17
CA LEU A 159 18.48 -11.49 11.47
C LEU A 159 17.24 -10.79 12.04
N ALA A 160 17.22 -10.45 13.33
CA ALA A 160 16.14 -9.68 13.93
C ALA A 160 16.13 -8.23 13.44
N VAL A 161 17.32 -7.64 13.21
CA VAL A 161 17.44 -6.30 12.61
C VAL A 161 16.81 -6.27 11.20
N MET A 162 16.87 -7.36 10.44
CA MET A 162 16.21 -7.44 9.13
C MET A 162 14.67 -7.47 9.19
N GLN A 163 14.07 -7.65 10.37
CA GLN A 163 12.60 -7.70 10.53
C GLN A 163 11.96 -6.33 10.78
N GLY A 164 12.75 -5.34 11.26
CA GLY A 164 12.30 -3.98 11.59
C GLY A 164 12.57 -3.00 10.46
#